data_AF-A0A6A1QGJ8-F1
#
_entry.id   AF-A0A6A1QGJ8-F1
#
_cell.length_a   1.000
_cell.length_b   1.000
_cell.length_c   1.000
_cell.angle_alpha   90.00
_cell.angle_beta   90.00
_cell.angle_gamma   90.00
#
_symmetry.space_group_name_H-M   'P 1'
#
loop_
_entity.id
_entity.type
_entity.pdbx_description
1 polymer ?
#
loop_
_entity_poly.entity_id
_entity_poly.type
_entity_poly.pdbx_seq_one_letter_code
_entity_poly.pdbx_strand_id
1 'polypeptide(L)' 'MRGAFGKPQGTVVRVHVGHVMMSICTRLQNKEHVIEAPRQGQVPVPWPPEDPHLQEVGIY' A
#
# COMPACT_ATOMS: atom_id res chain seq x y z
N MET A 1 37.63 -7.97 -1.75
CA MET A 1 37.42 -9.05 -0.76
C MET A 1 36.82 -10.26 -1.48
N ARG A 2 37.47 -11.43 -1.42
CA ARG A 2 36.97 -12.65 -2.10
C ARG A 2 35.90 -13.30 -1.21
N GLY A 3 34.71 -13.57 -1.74
CA GLY A 3 33.61 -14.23 -1.01
C GLY A 3 32.62 -13.33 -0.29
N ALA A 4 32.48 -12.06 -0.69
CA ALA A 4 31.60 -11.09 -0.03
C ALA A 4 30.11 -11.19 -0.43
N PHE A 5 29.69 -12.27 -1.11
CA PHE A 5 28.27 -12.44 -1.44
C PHE A 5 27.51 -12.91 -0.19
N GLY A 6 26.65 -12.04 0.33
CA GLY A 6 25.88 -12.28 1.54
C GLY A 6 24.73 -13.25 1.33
N LYS A 7 24.25 -13.83 2.43
CA LYS A 7 23.01 -14.62 2.44
C LYS A 7 21.80 -13.67 2.33
N PRO A 8 20.69 -14.08 1.70
CA PRO A 8 19.49 -13.26 1.65
C PRO A 8 18.94 -13.03 3.07
N GLN A 9 18.69 -11.77 3.43
CA GLN A 9 18.26 -11.37 4.77
C GLN A 9 16.73 -11.29 4.92
N GLY A 10 16.00 -11.22 3.80
CA GLY A 10 14.55 -11.13 3.79
C GLY A 10 14.01 -10.79 2.40
N THR A 11 12.68 -10.80 2.28
CA THR A 11 11.98 -10.46 1.05
C THR A 11 11.46 -9.02 1.14
N VAL A 12 11.73 -8.23 0.12
CA VAL A 12 11.22 -6.85 0.00
C VAL A 12 10.40 -6.72 -1.27
N VAL A 13 9.28 -6.00 -1.19
CA VAL A 13 8.51 -5.62 -2.38
C VAL A 13 9.08 -4.31 -2.93
N ARG A 14 9.33 -4.28 -4.24
CA ARG A 14 9.70 -3.04 -4.94
C ARG A 14 8.43 -2.35 -5.40
N VAL A 15 8.22 -1.12 -4.95
CA VAL A 15 7.03 -0.32 -5.23
C VAL A 15 7.46 0.95 -5.96
N HIS A 16 6.69 1.36 -6.97
CA HIS A 16 6.89 2.62 -7.67
C HIS A 16 6.07 3.73 -7.01
N VAL A 17 6.52 4.98 -7.13
CA VAL A 17 5.76 6.16 -6.67
C VAL A 17 4.41 6.18 -7.40
N GLY A 18 3.31 6.45 -6.69
CA GLY A 18 1.94 6.34 -7.19
C GLY A 18 1.34 4.93 -7.24
N HIS A 19 2.04 3.88 -6.78
CA HIS A 19 1.46 2.53 -6.74
C HIS A 19 0.54 2.34 -5.54
N VAL A 20 -0.69 1.88 -5.79
CA VAL A 20 -1.68 1.57 -4.75
C VAL A 20 -1.25 0.31 -4.00
N MET A 21 -0.86 0.44 -2.73
CA MET A 21 -0.42 -0.69 -1.91
C MET A 21 -1.58 -1.50 -1.30
N MET A 22 -2.71 -0.84 -1.01
CA MET A 22 -3.88 -1.45 -0.39
C MET A 22 -5.15 -0.94 -1.05
N SER A 23 -6.11 -1.84 -1.31
CA SER A 23 -7.44 -1.50 -1.83
C SER A 23 -8.50 -2.14 -0.95
N ILE A 24 -9.55 -1.38 -0.61
CA ILE A 24 -10.69 -1.89 0.15
C ILE A 24 -11.90 -1.90 -0.79
N CYS A 25 -12.51 -3.07 -0.99
CA CYS A 25 -13.74 -3.21 -1.78
C CYS A 25 -14.96 -3.22 -0.87
N THR A 26 -15.88 -2.28 -1.06
CA THR A 26 -17.06 -2.17 -0.22
C THR A 26 -18.31 -1.76 -1.00
N ARG A 27 -19.48 -1.81 -0.33
CA ARG A 27 -20.76 -1.37 -0.91
C ARG A 27 -20.88 0.15 -0.83
N LEU A 28 -21.65 0.76 -1.73
CA LEU A 28 -21.85 2.22 -1.79
C LEU A 28 -22.26 2.85 -0.44
N GLN A 29 -22.95 2.10 0.41
CA GLN A 29 -23.46 2.53 1.72
C GLN A 29 -22.39 2.79 2.78
N ASN A 30 -21.15 2.32 2.62
CA ASN A 30 -20.11 2.47 3.64
C ASN A 30 -18.89 3.26 3.15
N LYS A 31 -19.08 4.09 2.11
CA LYS A 31 -18.04 4.92 1.50
C LYS A 31 -17.31 5.81 2.50
N GLU A 32 -18.03 6.41 3.45
CA GLU A 32 -17.46 7.26 4.49
C GLU A 32 -16.53 6.48 5.43
N HIS A 33 -16.91 5.24 5.77
CA HIS A 33 -16.12 4.37 6.63
C HIS A 33 -14.84 3.88 5.94
N VAL A 34 -14.86 3.75 4.62
CA VAL A 34 -13.70 3.38 3.79
C VAL A 34 -12.66 4.49 3.69
N ILE A 35 -13.02 5.75 3.96
CA ILE A 35 -12.05 6.84 3.97
C ILE A 35 -11.24 6.81 5.27
N GLU A 36 -11.87 6.52 6.41
CA GLU A 36 -11.20 6.51 7.71
C GLU A 36 -10.43 5.21 8.00
N ALA A 37 -10.91 4.06 7.51
CA ALA A 37 -10.29 2.76 7.79
C ALA A 37 -8.82 2.63 7.30
N PRO A 38 -8.45 3.05 6.06
CA PRO A 38 -7.08 3.05 5.61
C PRO A 38 -6.21 3.94 6.48
N ARG A 39 -6.70 5.12 6.91
CA ARG A 39 -5.95 6.08 7.72
C ARG A 39 -5.46 5.48 9.04
N GLN A 40 -6.25 4.58 9.64
CA GLN A 40 -5.90 3.90 10.89
C GLN A 40 -5.04 2.64 10.69
N GLY A 41 -5.18 1.95 9.56
CA GLY A 41 -4.51 0.68 9.27
C GLY A 41 -3.22 0.76 8.44
N GLN A 42 -2.70 1.96 8.17
CA GLN A 42 -1.50 2.11 7.33
C GLN A 42 -0.29 1.46 8.00
N VAL A 43 0.34 0.53 7.28
CA VAL A 43 1.67 0.04 7.65
C VAL A 43 2.66 1.19 7.49
N PRO A 44 3.56 1.44 8.47
CA PRO A 44 4.57 2.48 8.35
C PRO A 44 5.48 2.20 7.16
N VAL A 45 5.45 3.10 6.18
CA VAL A 45 6.32 3.09 5.01
C VAL A 45 7.40 4.17 5.15
N PRO A 46 8.61 3.99 4.59
CA PRO A 46 9.74 4.93 4.75
C PRO A 46 9.58 6.27 4.04
N TRP A 47 8.52 6.44 3.24
CA TRP A 47 8.21 7.64 2.47
C TRP A 47 6.77 8.08 2.75
N PRO A 48 6.44 9.38 2.57
CA PRO A 48 5.06 9.84 2.76
C PRO A 48 4.14 9.11 1.79
N PRO A 49 3.05 8.47 2.27
CA PRO A 49 2.01 8.02 1.37
C PRO A 49 1.41 9.26 0.70
N GLU A 50 1.43 9.30 -0.63
CA GLU A 50 0.62 10.27 -1.38
C GLU A 50 -0.84 10.05 -1.00
N ASP A 51 -1.65 11.12 -0.96
CA ASP A 51 -3.09 10.99 -0.72
C ASP A 51 -3.60 9.82 -1.58
N PRO A 52 -4.25 8.81 -0.98
CA PRO A 52 -4.77 7.71 -1.74
C PRO A 52 -5.84 8.32 -2.63
N HIS A 53 -5.47 8.66 -3.87
CA HIS A 53 -6.41 8.97 -4.91
C HIS A 53 -7.35 7.77 -4.91
N LEU A 54 -8.57 7.99 -4.42
CA LEU A 54 -9.63 7.00 -4.40
C LEU A 54 -9.96 6.75 -5.88
N GLN A 55 -9.16 5.91 -6.51
CA GLN A 55 -9.53 5.29 -7.76
C GLN A 55 -10.69 4.39 -7.35
N GLU A 56 -11.91 4.85 -7.59
CA GLU A 56 -13.09 3.99 -7.63
C GLU A 56 -12.87 3.03 -8.80
N VAL A 57 -12.03 2.02 -8.60
CA VAL A 57 -11.94 0.87 -9.48
C VAL A 57 -13.19 0.07 -9.16
N GLY A 58 -14.29 0.46 -9.79
CA GLY A 58 -15.47 -0.38 -9.88
C GLY A 58 -15.05 -1.68 -10.53
N ILE A 59 -14.76 -2.69 -9.72
CA ILE A 59 -14.80 -4.09 -10.16
C ILE A 59 -16.28 -4.46 -10.36
N TYR A 60 -16.91 -3.84 -11.35
CA TYR A 60 -18.14 -4.27 -12.00
C TYR A 60 -17.84 -4.48 -13.48
#